data_AF-A0A2W7I8S6-F1
#
_entry.id   AF-A0A2W7I8S6-F1
#
_cell.length_a   1.000
_cell.length_b   1.000
_cell.length_c   1.000
_cell.angle_alpha   90.00
_cell.angle_beta   90.00
_cell.angle_gamma   90.00
#
_symmetry.space_group_name_H-M   'P 1'
#
loop_
_entity.id
_entity.type
_entity.pdbx_description
1 polymer ?
#
loop_
_entity_poly.entity_id
_entity_poly.type
_entity_poly.pdbx_seq_one_letter_code
_entity_poly.pdbx_strand_id
1 'polypeptide(L)'
;MYLLGEQPAYADQLISRLQSIPGKLLDGLSPCGEPLQVERSENLASDLPSNQLFIIDNGLLHALVDERPLFYLQEGDLVGLRQGIDLPSCRYTCDEPLTLIPYARSDVFKHIYASEPRQELFIQYLVGHTALLSDALARIKQPEIRPATGFKHFAKDDALINQGDEADHVFIIIDGHAQAFVDGVKVGDVQKDEIFGAMAVFTNEKRSATVIASQACTVMVIPKDQFLSLMESNPRIAHSLVESMARRIDLLNKEITGLRQSS
;
A
#
# COMPACT_ATOMS: atom_id res chain seq x y z
N MET A 1 18.30 -11.77 -4.83
CA MET A 1 17.32 -10.71 -4.52
C MET A 1 16.78 -10.86 -3.10
N TYR A 2 16.85 -9.85 -2.25
CA TYR A 2 16.23 -9.82 -0.90
C TYR A 2 15.10 -8.80 -0.81
N LEU A 3 14.01 -9.16 -0.11
CA LEU A 3 12.85 -8.31 0.12
C LEU A 3 12.95 -7.57 1.48
N LEU A 4 12.36 -6.37 1.54
CA LEU A 4 12.22 -5.60 2.78
C LEU A 4 11.05 -6.12 3.65
N GLY A 5 11.28 -6.33 4.95
CA GLY A 5 10.24 -6.66 5.95
C GLY A 5 10.20 -8.11 6.42
N GLU A 6 9.12 -8.52 7.09
CA GLU A 6 8.90 -9.90 7.55
C GLU A 6 8.70 -10.85 6.37
N GLN A 7 9.57 -11.86 6.28
CA GLN A 7 9.56 -12.84 5.20
C GLN A 7 8.95 -14.17 5.66
N PRO A 8 8.20 -14.88 4.81
CA PRO A 8 7.69 -16.22 5.13
C PRO A 8 8.81 -17.25 5.14
N ALA A 9 8.62 -18.34 5.87
CA ALA A 9 9.63 -19.40 6.02
C ALA A 9 10.14 -20.02 4.69
N TYR A 10 9.36 -19.92 3.60
CA TYR A 10 9.77 -20.40 2.28
C TYR A 10 10.62 -19.39 1.48
N ALA A 11 10.58 -18.10 1.84
CA ALA A 11 11.24 -17.05 1.07
C ALA A 11 12.75 -17.20 1.10
N ASP A 12 13.35 -17.52 2.26
CA ASP A 12 14.79 -17.75 2.37
C ASP A 12 15.27 -18.88 1.45
N GLN A 13 14.51 -19.98 1.39
CA GLN A 13 14.82 -21.12 0.51
C GLN A 13 14.72 -20.72 -0.96
N LEU A 14 13.70 -19.93 -1.32
CA LEU A 14 13.52 -19.45 -2.68
C LEU A 14 14.63 -18.46 -3.08
N ILE A 15 14.97 -17.51 -2.21
CA ILE A 15 16.04 -16.53 -2.42
C ILE A 15 17.38 -17.25 -2.64
N SER A 16 17.73 -18.18 -1.74
CA SER A 16 18.96 -18.96 -1.86
C SER A 16 19.00 -19.77 -3.16
N ARG A 17 17.88 -20.40 -3.56
CA ARG A 17 17.79 -21.10 -4.84
C ARG A 17 18.03 -20.15 -6.01
N LEU A 18 17.37 -18.99 -6.02
CA LEU A 18 17.47 -18.02 -7.12
C LEU A 18 18.88 -17.45 -7.25
N GLN A 19 19.57 -17.18 -6.14
CA GLN A 19 20.96 -16.71 -6.15
C GLN A 19 21.93 -17.70 -6.80
N SER A 20 21.66 -19.01 -6.69
CA SER A 20 22.51 -20.03 -7.32
C SER A 20 22.33 -20.15 -8.83
N ILE A 21 21.23 -19.61 -9.40
CA ILE A 21 20.87 -19.85 -10.79
C ILE A 21 21.77 -19.09 -11.77
N PRO A 22 22.07 -17.78 -11.60
CA PRO A 22 22.95 -17.07 -12.53
C PRO A 22 24.29 -17.73 -12.78
N GLY A 23 24.95 -18.22 -11.72
CA GLY A 23 26.21 -18.96 -11.88
C GLY A 23 26.06 -20.20 -12.77
N LYS A 24 24.96 -20.95 -12.63
CA LYS A 24 24.65 -22.11 -13.49
C LYS A 24 24.26 -21.71 -14.91
N LEU A 25 23.58 -20.56 -15.07
CA LEU A 25 23.22 -20.04 -16.39
C LEU A 25 24.47 -19.65 -17.19
N LEU A 26 25.46 -19.05 -16.52
CA LEU A 26 26.68 -18.57 -17.15
C LEU A 26 27.80 -19.61 -17.16
N ASP A 27 27.61 -20.78 -16.55
CA ASP A 27 28.61 -21.85 -16.53
C ASP A 27 29.04 -22.23 -17.97
N GLY A 28 30.36 -22.17 -18.20
CA GLY A 28 30.99 -22.37 -19.50
C GLY A 28 30.98 -21.15 -20.45
N LEU A 29 30.45 -19.99 -20.04
CA LEU A 29 30.53 -18.73 -20.78
C LEU A 29 31.61 -17.83 -20.17
N SER A 30 32.50 -17.28 -21.00
CA SER A 30 33.53 -16.35 -20.54
C SER A 30 32.99 -14.92 -20.40
N PRO A 31 33.44 -14.15 -19.38
CA PRO A 31 33.21 -12.71 -19.31
C PRO A 31 33.68 -12.00 -20.58
N CYS A 32 33.03 -10.90 -20.95
CA CYS A 32 33.40 -10.10 -22.13
C CYS A 32 34.39 -8.96 -21.84
N GLY A 33 34.84 -8.82 -20.58
CA GLY A 33 35.75 -7.78 -20.15
C GLY A 33 36.18 -7.94 -18.70
N GLU A 34 37.03 -7.01 -18.23
CA GLU A 34 37.49 -6.94 -16.85
C GLU A 34 36.34 -6.61 -15.88
N PRO A 35 36.40 -7.07 -14.61
CA PRO A 35 35.43 -6.69 -13.59
C PRO A 35 35.35 -5.17 -13.42
N LEU A 36 34.14 -4.65 -13.42
CA LEU A 36 33.85 -3.23 -13.19
C LEU A 36 33.76 -2.98 -11.68
N GLN A 37 34.56 -2.03 -11.20
CA GLN A 37 34.51 -1.53 -9.82
C GLN A 37 33.66 -0.27 -9.77
N VAL A 38 32.63 -0.27 -8.92
CA VAL A 38 31.71 0.85 -8.73
C VAL A 38 31.78 1.26 -7.27
N GLU A 39 32.36 2.43 -6.98
CA GLU A 39 32.48 2.95 -5.61
C GLU A 39 31.12 3.38 -5.05
N ARG A 40 30.36 4.14 -5.84
CA ARG A 40 29.03 4.65 -5.49
C ARG A 40 28.28 5.02 -6.77
N SER A 41 26.97 4.77 -6.82
CA SER A 41 26.10 5.25 -7.90
C SER A 41 24.68 5.49 -7.39
N GLU A 42 24.09 6.60 -7.84
CA GLU A 42 22.67 6.91 -7.59
C GLU A 42 21.74 6.30 -8.66
N ASN A 43 22.28 5.92 -9.82
CA ASN A 43 21.50 5.28 -10.88
C ASN A 43 22.38 4.39 -11.76
N LEU A 44 22.78 3.24 -11.21
CA LEU A 44 23.67 2.31 -11.89
C LEU A 44 23.08 1.80 -13.22
N ALA A 45 21.74 1.74 -13.35
CA ALA A 45 21.09 1.30 -14.58
C ALA A 45 21.44 2.17 -15.79
N SER A 46 21.62 3.49 -15.60
CA SER A 46 22.00 4.43 -16.66
C SER A 46 23.49 4.44 -16.94
N ASP A 47 24.30 4.07 -15.95
CA ASP A 47 25.76 4.07 -16.07
C ASP A 47 26.28 2.81 -16.80
N LEU A 48 25.50 1.73 -16.76
CA LEU A 48 25.87 0.44 -17.35
C LEU A 48 25.52 0.34 -18.85
N PRO A 49 26.42 -0.21 -19.69
CA PRO A 49 26.15 -0.49 -21.09
C PRO A 49 24.91 -1.36 -21.32
N SER A 50 23.97 -0.89 -22.16
CA SER A 50 22.72 -1.59 -22.47
C SER A 50 22.86 -2.92 -23.21
N ASN A 51 24.03 -3.16 -23.80
CA ASN A 51 24.39 -4.37 -24.52
C ASN A 51 25.11 -5.42 -23.65
N GLN A 52 25.19 -5.21 -22.33
CA GLN A 52 25.82 -6.12 -21.39
C GLN A 52 24.85 -6.57 -20.30
N LEU A 53 25.18 -7.71 -19.69
CA LEU A 53 24.62 -8.20 -18.44
C LEU A 53 25.75 -8.35 -17.45
N PHE A 54 25.44 -8.23 -16.17
CA PHE A 54 26.44 -8.27 -15.12
C PHE A 54 26.03 -9.27 -14.05
N ILE A 55 26.98 -10.07 -13.56
CA ILE A 55 26.84 -10.74 -12.27
C ILE A 55 27.47 -9.85 -11.20
N ILE A 56 26.79 -9.70 -10.08
CA ILE A 56 27.38 -9.12 -8.88
C ILE A 56 28.35 -10.15 -8.29
N ASP A 57 29.63 -9.80 -8.26
CA ASP A 57 30.68 -10.61 -7.64
C ASP A 57 30.83 -10.28 -6.16
N ASN A 58 30.71 -9.00 -5.81
CA ASN A 58 30.73 -8.54 -4.42
C ASN A 58 29.96 -7.21 -4.29
N GLY A 59 29.30 -7.01 -3.14
CA GLY A 59 28.58 -5.79 -2.81
C GLY A 59 27.04 -5.92 -2.89
N LEU A 60 26.36 -4.81 -2.61
CA LEU A 60 24.91 -4.73 -2.52
C LEU A 60 24.36 -3.61 -3.42
N LEU A 61 23.28 -3.90 -4.12
CA LEU A 61 22.59 -2.95 -4.99
C LEU A 61 21.14 -2.80 -4.56
N HIS A 62 20.71 -1.57 -4.32
CA HIS A 62 19.36 -1.25 -3.89
C HIS A 62 18.50 -0.96 -5.12
N ALA A 63 17.33 -1.57 -5.21
CA ALA A 63 16.38 -1.31 -6.28
C ALA A 63 15.22 -0.45 -5.78
N LEU A 64 15.01 0.69 -6.43
CA LEU A 64 13.95 1.65 -6.10
C LEU A 64 12.95 1.78 -7.26
N VAL A 65 11.67 1.84 -6.91
CA VAL A 65 10.57 2.17 -7.81
C VAL A 65 9.82 3.34 -7.20
N ASP A 66 9.63 4.43 -7.95
CA ASP A 66 9.03 5.68 -7.45
C ASP A 66 9.67 6.17 -6.12
N GLU A 67 11.01 6.24 -6.07
CA GLU A 67 11.79 6.63 -4.87
C GLU A 67 11.67 5.69 -3.66
N ARG A 68 10.90 4.59 -3.77
CA ARG A 68 10.71 3.63 -2.67
C ARG A 68 11.61 2.42 -2.87
N PRO A 69 12.46 2.07 -1.90
CA PRO A 69 13.24 0.84 -1.97
C PRO A 69 12.29 -0.36 -1.93
N LEU A 70 12.45 -1.29 -2.87
CA LEU A 70 11.59 -2.45 -3.03
C LEU A 70 12.31 -3.76 -2.70
N PHE A 71 13.54 -3.91 -3.20
CA PHE A 71 14.38 -5.08 -2.97
C PHE A 71 15.86 -4.75 -3.15
N TYR A 72 16.72 -5.69 -2.77
CA TYR A 72 18.16 -5.60 -2.96
C TYR A 72 18.66 -6.73 -3.87
N LEU A 73 19.66 -6.46 -4.69
CA LEU A 73 20.45 -7.46 -5.40
C LEU A 73 21.82 -7.56 -4.73
N GLN A 74 22.39 -8.75 -4.67
CA GLN A 74 23.67 -9.01 -4.03
C GLN A 74 24.50 -10.00 -4.84
N GLU A 75 25.64 -10.42 -4.29
CA GLU A 75 26.48 -11.46 -4.85
C GLU A 75 25.68 -12.63 -5.46
N GLY A 76 25.99 -12.96 -6.71
CA GLY A 76 25.34 -13.98 -7.51
C GLY A 76 24.11 -13.51 -8.29
N ASP A 77 23.55 -12.34 -8.05
CA ASP A 77 22.39 -11.83 -8.79
C ASP A 77 22.80 -11.22 -10.16
N LEU A 78 21.87 -11.28 -11.13
CA LEU A 78 22.01 -10.67 -12.45
C LEU A 78 21.50 -9.23 -12.48
N VAL A 79 22.29 -8.35 -13.07
CA VAL A 79 21.97 -6.95 -13.36
C VAL A 79 21.93 -6.73 -14.88
N GLY A 80 21.05 -5.85 -15.34
CA GLY A 80 20.93 -5.49 -16.76
C GLY A 80 19.81 -6.20 -17.54
N LEU A 81 19.12 -7.19 -16.94
CA LEU A 81 18.01 -7.91 -17.62
C LEU A 81 16.91 -6.97 -18.11
N ARG A 82 16.62 -5.91 -17.34
CA ARG A 82 15.61 -4.88 -17.65
C ARG A 82 16.03 -3.87 -18.72
N GLN A 83 17.32 -3.78 -19.07
CA GLN A 83 17.81 -2.80 -20.04
C GLN A 83 17.30 -3.12 -21.46
N GLY A 84 16.95 -2.06 -22.21
CA GLY A 84 16.45 -2.17 -23.57
C GLY A 84 15.01 -2.68 -23.69
N ILE A 85 14.27 -2.74 -22.57
CA ILE A 85 12.85 -3.10 -22.53
C ILE A 85 12.06 -1.87 -22.07
N ASP A 86 10.96 -1.58 -22.74
CA ASP A 86 10.04 -0.50 -22.35
C ASP A 86 9.23 -0.91 -21.11
N LEU A 87 9.83 -0.70 -19.93
CA LEU A 87 9.27 -1.01 -18.62
C LEU A 87 9.31 0.23 -17.72
N PRO A 88 8.44 0.31 -16.69
CA PRO A 88 8.54 1.34 -15.65
C PRO A 88 9.95 1.41 -15.05
N SER A 89 10.37 2.63 -14.73
CA SER A 89 11.71 2.92 -14.21
C SER A 89 11.95 2.17 -12.90
N CYS A 90 13.09 1.50 -12.85
CA CYS A 90 13.63 0.88 -11.64
C CYS A 90 15.05 1.41 -11.50
N ARG A 91 15.28 2.26 -10.49
CA ARG A 91 16.58 2.85 -10.24
C ARG A 91 17.41 1.91 -9.37
N TYR A 92 18.67 1.75 -9.72
CA TYR A 92 19.61 0.96 -8.92
C TYR A 92 20.62 1.90 -8.24
N THR A 93 20.71 1.86 -6.91
CA THR A 93 21.67 2.67 -6.15
C THR A 93 22.63 1.77 -5.37
N CYS A 94 23.89 2.16 -5.27
CA CYS A 94 24.86 1.55 -4.36
C CYS A 94 25.58 2.66 -3.59
N ASP A 95 25.67 2.52 -2.27
CA ASP A 95 26.41 3.42 -1.38
C ASP A 95 27.75 2.82 -0.92
N GLU A 96 27.91 1.51 -1.09
CA GLU A 96 29.14 0.76 -0.81
C GLU A 96 29.76 0.24 -2.13
N PRO A 97 31.07 -0.05 -2.13
CA PRO A 97 31.75 -0.59 -3.30
C PRO A 97 31.13 -1.90 -3.81
N LEU A 98 30.97 -1.98 -5.13
CA LEU A 98 30.34 -3.08 -5.85
C LEU A 98 31.25 -3.54 -6.99
N THR A 99 31.48 -4.85 -7.09
CA THR A 99 32.19 -5.50 -8.21
C THR A 99 31.19 -6.17 -9.14
N LEU A 100 31.25 -5.86 -10.43
CA LEU A 100 30.41 -6.44 -11.46
C LEU A 100 31.23 -7.16 -12.52
N ILE A 101 30.87 -8.40 -12.85
CA ILE A 101 31.51 -9.17 -13.93
C ILE A 101 30.68 -9.01 -15.22
N PRO A 102 31.22 -8.41 -16.29
CA PRO A 102 30.47 -8.14 -17.50
C PRO A 102 30.39 -9.35 -18.45
N TYR A 103 29.21 -9.55 -19.02
CA TYR A 103 28.94 -10.51 -20.08
C TYR A 103 28.21 -9.82 -21.23
N ALA A 104 28.56 -10.17 -22.47
CA ALA A 104 27.86 -9.65 -23.63
C ALA A 104 26.42 -10.18 -23.63
N ARG A 105 25.43 -9.28 -23.66
CA ARG A 105 24.00 -9.65 -23.58
C ARG A 105 23.62 -10.67 -24.66
N SER A 106 24.10 -10.48 -25.88
CA SER A 106 23.84 -11.39 -27.00
C SER A 106 24.36 -12.81 -26.75
N ASP A 107 25.52 -12.91 -26.10
CA ASP A 107 26.20 -14.19 -25.91
C ASP A 107 25.59 -14.95 -24.74
N VAL A 108 25.18 -14.25 -23.67
CA VAL A 108 24.38 -14.82 -22.59
C VAL A 108 23.11 -15.47 -23.14
N PHE A 109 22.32 -14.74 -23.94
CA PHE A 109 21.08 -15.31 -24.48
C PHE A 109 21.33 -16.45 -25.46
N LYS A 110 22.31 -16.36 -26.35
CA LYS A 110 22.70 -17.48 -27.22
C LYS A 110 23.10 -18.71 -26.40
N HIS A 111 23.88 -18.53 -25.33
CA HIS A 111 24.33 -19.59 -24.45
C HIS A 111 23.20 -20.28 -23.68
N ILE A 112 22.22 -19.49 -23.22
CA ILE A 112 21.00 -20.00 -22.58
C ILE A 112 20.17 -20.79 -23.60
N TYR A 113 19.90 -20.23 -24.78
CA TYR A 113 19.07 -20.88 -25.80
C TYR A 113 19.71 -22.14 -26.39
N ALA A 114 21.03 -22.29 -26.31
CA ALA A 114 21.72 -23.50 -26.75
C ALA A 114 21.51 -24.72 -25.83
N SER A 115 20.90 -24.57 -24.64
CA SER A 115 20.75 -25.65 -23.65
C SER A 115 19.39 -25.63 -22.97
N GLU A 116 18.59 -26.68 -23.19
CA GLU A 116 17.26 -26.84 -22.56
C GLU A 116 17.30 -26.72 -21.03
N PRO A 117 18.26 -27.35 -20.30
CA PRO A 117 18.42 -27.11 -18.86
C PRO A 117 18.63 -25.65 -18.47
N ARG A 118 19.38 -24.87 -19.28
CA ARG A 118 19.60 -23.44 -18.99
C ARG A 118 18.36 -22.62 -19.29
N GLN A 119 17.59 -22.96 -20.32
CA GLN A 119 16.31 -22.30 -20.59
C GLN A 119 15.35 -22.48 -19.41
N GLU A 120 15.24 -23.70 -18.89
CA GLU A 120 14.40 -24.00 -17.72
C GLU A 120 14.88 -23.26 -16.47
N LEU A 121 16.19 -23.22 -16.22
CA LEU A 121 16.76 -22.42 -15.13
C LEU A 121 16.45 -20.93 -15.28
N PHE A 122 16.50 -20.39 -16.49
CA PHE A 122 16.21 -18.98 -16.75
C PHE A 122 14.73 -18.66 -16.48
N ILE A 123 13.81 -19.55 -16.89
CA ILE A 123 12.39 -19.43 -16.56
C ILE A 123 12.19 -19.46 -15.03
N GLN A 124 12.80 -20.43 -14.35
CA GLN A 124 12.73 -20.53 -12.88
C GLN A 124 13.26 -19.28 -12.19
N TYR A 125 14.33 -18.68 -12.72
CA TYR A 125 14.87 -17.42 -12.24
C TYR A 125 13.84 -16.29 -12.35
N LEU A 126 13.28 -16.06 -13.53
CA LEU A 126 12.31 -14.98 -13.77
C LEU A 126 11.00 -15.18 -12.99
N VAL A 127 10.45 -16.40 -12.98
CA VAL A 127 9.22 -16.74 -12.26
C VAL A 127 9.42 -16.62 -10.76
N GLY A 128 10.56 -17.07 -10.23
CA GLY A 128 10.85 -16.94 -8.80
C GLY A 128 10.99 -15.49 -8.34
N HIS A 129 11.60 -14.61 -9.15
CA HIS A 129 11.62 -13.18 -8.86
C HIS A 129 10.21 -12.58 -8.84
N THR A 130 9.37 -13.00 -9.79
CA THR A 130 7.96 -12.56 -9.83
C THR A 130 7.19 -13.01 -8.59
N ALA A 131 7.38 -14.27 -8.15
CA ALA A 131 6.75 -14.79 -6.95
C ALA A 131 7.16 -14.03 -5.67
N LEU A 132 8.46 -13.72 -5.52
CA LEU A 132 8.95 -12.90 -4.40
C LEU A 132 8.32 -11.51 -4.40
N LEU A 133 8.25 -10.84 -5.56
CA LEU A 133 7.61 -9.51 -5.66
C LEU A 133 6.10 -9.56 -5.39
N SER A 134 5.40 -10.62 -5.85
CA SER A 134 3.98 -10.81 -5.54
C SER A 134 3.73 -11.01 -4.05
N ASP A 135 4.57 -11.79 -3.36
CA ASP A 135 4.46 -11.98 -1.90
C ASP A 135 4.76 -10.68 -1.14
N ALA A 136 5.80 -9.94 -1.53
CA ALA A 136 6.08 -8.60 -0.98
C ALA A 136 4.89 -7.66 -1.14
N LEU A 137 4.30 -7.60 -2.34
CA LEU A 137 3.12 -6.77 -2.60
C LEU A 137 1.93 -7.19 -1.74
N ALA A 138 1.68 -8.49 -1.57
CA ALA A 138 0.59 -9.00 -0.74
C ALA A 138 0.73 -8.58 0.73
N ARG A 139 1.96 -8.39 1.22
CA ARG A 139 2.25 -7.94 2.60
C ARG A 139 2.18 -6.42 2.75
N ILE A 140 2.61 -5.67 1.73
CA ILE A 140 2.58 -4.21 1.74
C ILE A 140 1.15 -3.70 1.49
N LYS A 141 0.40 -4.36 0.62
CA LYS A 141 -0.98 -3.99 0.30
C LYS A 141 -1.87 -4.42 1.46
N GLN A 142 -2.31 -3.46 2.28
CA GLN A 142 -3.41 -3.69 3.20
C GLN A 142 -4.59 -4.28 2.41
N PRO A 143 -5.24 -5.36 2.91
CA PRO A 143 -6.39 -5.92 2.24
C PRO A 143 -7.41 -4.80 2.04
N GLU A 144 -7.78 -4.54 0.77
CA GLU A 144 -8.90 -3.66 0.47
C GLU A 144 -10.14 -4.29 1.08
N ILE A 145 -10.50 -3.88 2.30
CA ILE A 145 -11.80 -4.15 2.87
C ILE A 145 -12.75 -3.32 2.03
N ARG A 146 -13.32 -3.93 1.01
CA ARG A 146 -14.59 -3.46 0.44
C ARG A 146 -15.61 -3.81 1.50
N PRO A 147 -16.05 -2.84 2.32
CA PRO A 147 -17.06 -3.16 3.30
C PRO A 147 -18.27 -3.61 2.48
N ALA A 148 -19.12 -4.46 3.05
CA ALA A 148 -20.46 -4.65 2.51
C ALA A 148 -21.23 -3.34 2.80
N THR A 149 -20.85 -2.24 2.17
CA THR A 149 -21.47 -0.94 2.33
C THR A 149 -22.84 -1.01 1.69
N GLY A 150 -23.87 -1.07 2.54
CA GLY A 150 -25.22 -0.82 2.09
C GLY A 150 -25.37 0.69 1.92
N PHE A 151 -25.68 1.16 0.71
CA PHE A 151 -26.25 2.49 0.54
C PHE A 151 -27.74 2.42 0.86
N LYS A 152 -28.19 3.27 1.78
CA LYS A 152 -29.60 3.47 2.09
C LYS A 152 -30.03 4.86 1.62
N HIS A 153 -31.21 4.93 1.03
CA HIS A 153 -31.84 6.18 0.65
C HIS A 153 -32.90 6.51 1.70
N PHE A 154 -32.91 7.77 2.14
CA PHE A 154 -33.85 8.30 3.11
C PHE A 154 -34.56 9.50 2.47
N ALA A 155 -35.89 9.54 2.59
CA ALA A 155 -36.65 10.71 2.22
C ALA A 155 -36.47 11.81 3.28
N LYS A 156 -36.92 13.01 2.94
CA LYS A 156 -37.02 14.08 3.94
C LYS A 156 -37.90 13.62 5.11
N ASP A 157 -37.50 14.00 6.33
CA ASP A 157 -38.16 13.69 7.61
C ASP A 157 -38.04 12.21 8.06
N ASP A 158 -37.35 11.35 7.31
CA ASP A 158 -37.04 9.99 7.76
C ASP A 158 -36.00 9.99 8.89
N ALA A 159 -36.16 9.10 9.87
CA ALA A 159 -35.17 8.87 10.92
C ALA A 159 -34.07 7.90 10.46
N LEU A 160 -32.82 8.35 10.52
CA LEU A 160 -31.62 7.56 10.21
C LEU A 160 -31.14 6.77 11.44
N ILE A 161 -31.29 7.38 12.62
CA ILE A 161 -30.92 6.83 13.93
C ILE A 161 -31.98 7.29 14.93
N ASN A 162 -32.40 6.44 15.87
CA ASN A 162 -33.18 6.87 17.04
C ASN A 162 -32.30 6.87 18.29
N GLN A 163 -32.49 7.88 19.13
CA GLN A 163 -31.89 7.94 20.46
C GLN A 163 -32.31 6.72 21.29
N GLY A 164 -31.34 6.11 21.97
CA GLY A 164 -31.56 4.92 22.81
C GLY A 164 -31.44 3.57 22.07
N ASP A 165 -31.33 3.57 20.74
CA ASP A 165 -31.07 2.34 19.97
C ASP A 165 -29.67 1.78 20.27
N GLU A 166 -29.49 0.49 20.00
CA GLU A 166 -28.16 -0.13 20.02
C GLU A 166 -27.29 0.39 18.86
N ALA A 167 -25.97 0.39 19.06
CA ALA A 167 -25.01 0.94 18.11
C ALA A 167 -24.13 -0.14 17.48
N ASP A 168 -24.64 -0.73 16.41
CA ASP A 168 -23.99 -1.77 15.60
C ASP A 168 -23.42 -1.26 14.26
N HIS A 169 -23.76 -0.03 13.88
CA HIS A 169 -23.32 0.60 12.62
C HIS A 169 -22.85 2.06 12.79
N VAL A 170 -21.99 2.50 11.89
CA VAL A 170 -21.58 3.89 11.65
C VAL A 170 -22.09 4.32 10.28
N PHE A 171 -22.40 5.61 10.13
CA PHE A 171 -23.01 6.15 8.93
C PHE A 171 -22.20 7.31 8.34
N ILE A 172 -22.26 7.46 7.01
CA ILE A 172 -21.69 8.60 6.29
C ILE A 172 -22.74 9.14 5.33
N ILE A 173 -23.00 10.45 5.35
CA ILE A 173 -23.87 11.07 4.34
C ILE A 173 -23.07 11.24 3.05
N ILE A 174 -23.49 10.58 1.98
CA ILE A 174 -22.86 10.66 0.65
C ILE A 174 -23.46 11.79 -0.16
N ASP A 175 -24.77 12.00 0.03
CA ASP A 175 -25.50 13.10 -0.54
C ASP A 175 -26.68 13.44 0.36
N GLY A 176 -27.04 14.72 0.47
CA GLY A 176 -28.10 15.16 1.38
C GLY A 176 -27.60 15.86 2.66
N HIS A 177 -28.54 16.13 3.57
CA HIS A 177 -28.30 16.74 4.88
C HIS A 177 -29.25 16.14 5.92
N ALA A 178 -28.79 16.05 7.17
CA ALA A 178 -29.61 15.60 8.29
C ALA A 178 -29.45 16.52 9.50
N GLN A 179 -30.28 16.31 10.52
CA GLN A 179 -30.30 17.06 11.77
C GLN A 179 -30.29 16.10 12.94
N ALA A 180 -29.51 16.42 13.97
CA ALA A 180 -29.41 15.64 15.19
C ALA A 180 -30.26 16.29 16.29
N PHE A 181 -31.00 15.46 17.02
CA PHE A 181 -31.88 15.84 18.11
C PHE A 181 -31.61 15.00 19.36
N VAL A 182 -31.60 15.62 20.52
CA VAL A 182 -31.53 14.96 21.83
C VAL A 182 -32.75 15.38 22.62
N ASP A 183 -33.55 14.41 23.07
CA ASP A 183 -34.80 14.64 23.80
C ASP A 183 -35.74 15.63 23.09
N GLY A 184 -35.76 15.58 21.75
CA GLY A 184 -36.56 16.46 20.88
C GLY A 184 -35.96 17.84 20.62
N VAL A 185 -34.84 18.20 21.24
CA VAL A 185 -34.14 19.47 21.03
C VAL A 185 -33.09 19.29 19.94
N LYS A 186 -33.09 20.17 18.92
CA LYS A 186 -32.07 20.15 17.88
C LYS A 186 -30.70 20.52 18.48
N VAL A 187 -29.71 19.64 18.30
CA VAL A 187 -28.33 19.82 18.81
C VAL A 187 -27.30 20.02 17.70
N GLY A 188 -27.71 19.97 16.44
CA GLY A 188 -26.82 20.28 15.32
C GLY A 188 -27.31 19.75 13.99
N ASP A 189 -26.56 20.09 12.94
CA ASP A 189 -26.74 19.58 11.59
C ASP A 189 -25.67 18.53 11.28
N VAL A 190 -25.98 17.61 10.37
CA VAL A 190 -25.06 16.59 9.82
C VAL A 190 -24.96 16.83 8.33
N GLN A 191 -23.76 17.16 7.86
CA GLN A 191 -23.50 17.59 6.50
C GLN A 191 -23.12 16.42 5.59
N LYS A 192 -23.08 16.68 4.28
CA LYS A 192 -22.46 15.77 3.32
C LYS A 192 -21.00 15.46 3.71
N ASP A 193 -20.60 14.22 3.45
CA ASP A 193 -19.31 13.60 3.78
C ASP A 193 -19.02 13.50 5.29
N GLU A 194 -19.97 13.87 6.16
CA GLU A 194 -19.83 13.78 7.60
C GLU A 194 -20.11 12.36 8.10
N ILE A 195 -19.23 11.88 8.99
CA ILE A 195 -19.39 10.62 9.72
C ILE A 195 -20.25 10.89 10.97
N PHE A 196 -21.32 10.11 11.15
CA PHE A 196 -22.20 10.21 12.31
C PHE A 196 -22.57 8.85 12.88
N GLY A 197 -23.07 8.85 14.13
CA GLY A 197 -23.34 7.62 14.88
C GLY A 197 -22.08 6.91 15.42
N ALA A 198 -20.88 7.43 15.17
CA ALA A 198 -19.63 6.80 15.59
C ALA A 198 -19.42 6.78 17.12
N MET A 199 -19.91 7.78 17.85
CA MET A 199 -19.68 7.90 19.31
C MET A 199 -20.13 6.66 20.08
N ALA A 200 -21.38 6.23 19.88
CA ALA A 200 -21.97 5.08 20.55
C ALA A 200 -21.21 3.76 20.24
N VAL A 201 -20.62 3.67 19.05
CA VAL A 201 -19.78 2.54 18.65
C VAL A 201 -18.47 2.49 19.45
N PHE A 202 -17.84 3.65 19.68
CA PHE A 202 -16.59 3.78 20.44
C PHE A 202 -16.78 3.70 21.95
N THR A 203 -17.82 4.33 22.49
CA THR A 203 -18.10 4.31 23.94
C THR A 203 -18.78 3.02 24.39
N ASN A 204 -19.25 2.21 23.43
CA ASN A 204 -20.05 1.01 23.69
C ASN A 204 -21.33 1.33 24.50
N GLU A 205 -21.94 2.46 24.16
CA GLU A 205 -23.17 2.99 24.73
C GLU A 205 -24.30 2.97 23.68
N LYS A 206 -25.51 3.31 24.11
CA LYS A 206 -26.66 3.50 23.23
C LYS A 206 -26.52 4.80 22.41
N ARG A 207 -27.31 4.91 21.35
CA ARG A 207 -27.37 6.14 20.53
C ARG A 207 -27.73 7.34 21.41
N SER A 208 -26.87 8.35 21.41
CA SER A 208 -27.04 9.56 22.21
C SER A 208 -28.03 10.56 21.62
N ALA A 209 -28.37 10.43 20.34
CA ALA A 209 -29.25 11.36 19.62
C ALA A 209 -30.04 10.65 18.52
N THR A 210 -31.20 11.19 18.21
CA THR A 210 -31.97 10.87 16.99
C THR A 210 -31.43 11.70 15.83
N VAL A 211 -31.25 11.10 14.66
CA VAL A 211 -30.81 11.81 13.45
C VAL A 211 -31.90 11.69 12.40
N ILE A 212 -32.36 12.83 11.87
CA ILE A 212 -33.48 12.93 10.92
C ILE A 212 -33.01 13.61 9.65
N ALA A 213 -33.36 13.07 8.49
CA ALA A 213 -33.09 13.66 7.18
C ALA A 213 -33.80 15.02 7.04
N SER A 214 -33.06 16.10 6.83
CA SER A 214 -33.66 17.43 6.57
C SER A 214 -34.03 17.61 5.10
N GLN A 215 -33.47 16.76 4.23
CA GLN A 215 -33.81 16.60 2.81
C GLN A 215 -33.54 15.15 2.40
N ALA A 216 -33.85 14.78 1.14
CA ALA A 216 -33.51 13.44 0.65
C ALA A 216 -32.00 13.16 0.78
N CYS A 217 -31.65 12.00 1.35
CA CYS A 217 -30.28 11.63 1.66
C CYS A 217 -29.92 10.25 1.10
N THR A 218 -28.68 10.13 0.62
CA THR A 218 -28.01 8.86 0.36
C THR A 218 -26.97 8.64 1.43
N VAL A 219 -27.09 7.55 2.18
CA VAL A 219 -26.30 7.29 3.38
C VAL A 219 -25.59 5.95 3.22
N MET A 220 -24.28 5.94 3.43
CA MET A 220 -23.50 4.73 3.50
C MET A 220 -23.54 4.17 4.93
N VAL A 221 -23.89 2.89 5.07
CA VAL A 221 -23.97 2.17 6.34
C VAL A 221 -22.78 1.21 6.47
N ILE A 222 -22.04 1.31 7.57
CA ILE A 222 -20.83 0.54 7.84
C ILE A 222 -20.99 -0.21 9.17
N PRO A 223 -20.87 -1.56 9.20
CA PRO A 223 -20.87 -2.30 10.46
C PRO A 223 -19.71 -1.90 11.38
N LYS A 224 -19.94 -1.90 12.70
CA LYS A 224 -18.95 -1.54 13.74
C LYS A 224 -17.60 -2.22 13.54
N ASP A 225 -17.61 -3.54 13.33
CA ASP A 225 -16.38 -4.33 13.20
C ASP A 225 -15.59 -3.96 11.94
N GLN A 226 -16.26 -3.53 10.88
CA GLN A 226 -15.62 -3.07 9.64
C GLN A 226 -15.15 -1.62 9.73
N PHE A 227 -15.81 -0.78 10.52
CA PHE A 227 -15.46 0.63 10.66
C PHE A 227 -14.06 0.83 11.26
N LEU A 228 -13.69 0.03 12.27
CA LEU A 228 -12.35 0.09 12.87
C LEU A 228 -11.26 -0.28 11.85
N SER A 229 -11.44 -1.39 11.13
CA SER A 229 -10.48 -1.81 10.10
C SER A 229 -10.43 -0.84 8.91
N LEU A 230 -11.53 -0.14 8.61
CA LEU A 230 -11.54 0.93 7.62
C LEU A 230 -10.72 2.15 8.07
N MET A 231 -10.74 2.50 9.34
CA MET A 231 -9.89 3.58 9.86
C MET A 231 -8.40 3.22 9.79
N GLU A 232 -8.05 1.97 10.06
CA GLU A 232 -6.67 1.47 9.96
C GLU A 232 -6.17 1.44 8.51
N SER A 233 -7.04 1.09 7.57
CA SER A 233 -6.69 0.98 6.15
C SER A 233 -6.81 2.29 5.37
N ASN A 234 -7.59 3.25 5.86
CA ASN A 234 -7.80 4.54 5.22
C ASN A 234 -7.71 5.68 6.23
N PRO A 235 -6.50 6.23 6.48
CA PRO A 235 -6.29 7.32 7.42
C PRO A 235 -7.15 8.55 7.18
N ARG A 236 -7.63 8.78 5.94
CA ARG A 236 -8.52 9.91 5.64
C ARG A 236 -9.85 9.82 6.39
N ILE A 237 -10.39 8.61 6.58
CA ILE A 237 -11.64 8.41 7.34
C ILE A 237 -11.46 8.84 8.79
N ALA A 238 -10.33 8.45 9.41
CA ALA A 238 -9.98 8.87 10.76
C ALA A 238 -9.82 10.39 10.85
N HIS A 239 -9.12 11.00 9.89
CA HIS A 239 -8.98 12.46 9.81
C HIS A 239 -10.34 13.18 9.70
N SER A 240 -11.24 12.73 8.82
CA SER A 240 -12.57 13.33 8.68
C SER A 240 -13.41 13.20 9.96
N LEU A 241 -13.30 12.08 10.67
CA LEU A 241 -13.97 11.92 11.97
C LEU A 241 -13.44 12.92 13.01
N VAL A 242 -12.11 13.03 13.13
CA VAL A 242 -11.46 13.96 14.07
C VAL A 242 -11.82 15.40 13.74
N GLU A 243 -11.84 15.78 12.47
CA GLU A 243 -12.23 17.11 12.03
C GLU A 243 -13.70 17.43 12.38
N SER A 244 -14.61 16.48 12.13
CA SER A 244 -16.03 16.61 12.51
C SER A 244 -16.19 16.79 14.02
N MET A 245 -15.52 15.98 14.83
CA MET A 245 -15.54 16.11 16.29
C MET A 245 -15.00 17.46 16.76
N ALA A 246 -13.87 17.91 16.22
CA ALA A 246 -13.27 19.20 16.58
C ALA A 246 -14.22 20.37 16.26
N ARG A 247 -14.87 20.34 15.09
CA ARG A 247 -15.88 21.34 14.69
C ARG A 247 -17.06 21.36 15.67
N ARG A 248 -17.52 20.19 16.10
CA ARG A 248 -18.65 20.06 17.04
C ARG A 248 -18.31 20.59 18.42
N ILE A 249 -17.11 20.32 18.92
CA ILE A 249 -16.61 20.86 20.19
C ILE A 249 -16.54 22.40 20.14
N ASP A 250 -16.04 22.97 19.04
CA ASP A 250 -15.98 24.43 18.87
C ASP A 250 -17.37 25.09 18.87
N LEU A 251 -18.34 24.49 18.16
CA LEU A 251 -19.73 24.96 18.17
C LEU A 251 -20.35 24.91 19.57
N LEU A 252 -20.18 23.80 20.29
CA LEU A 252 -20.67 23.66 21.67
C LEU A 252 -20.02 24.69 22.62
N ASN A 253 -18.72 24.95 22.48
CA ASN A 253 -18.04 25.97 23.28
C ASN A 253 -18.60 27.37 23.04
N LYS A 254 -18.94 27.70 21.78
CA LYS A 254 -19.57 28.99 21.43
C LYS A 254 -20.96 29.13 22.04
N GLU A 255 -21.78 28.10 21.98
CA GLU A 255 -23.12 28.08 22.61
C GLU A 255 -23.04 28.24 24.13
N ILE A 256 -22.18 27.45 24.79
CA ILE A 256 -21.98 27.52 26.25
C ILE A 256 -21.50 28.91 26.66
N THR A 257 -20.58 29.51 25.91
CA THR A 257 -20.06 30.86 26.19
C THR A 257 -21.17 31.91 26.04
N GLY A 258 -22.01 31.80 25.00
CA GLY A 258 -23.17 32.67 24.81
C GLY A 258 -24.14 32.57 25.99
N LEU A 259 -24.50 31.36 26.40
CA LEU A 259 -25.41 31.12 27.53
C LEU A 259 -24.90 31.71 28.85
N ARG A 260 -23.59 31.57 29.12
CA ARG A 260 -22.93 32.11 30.32
C ARG A 260 -22.79 33.64 30.32
N GLN A 261 -22.79 34.28 29.15
CA GLN A 261 -22.76 35.75 29.05
C GLN A 261 -24.17 36.37 29.17
N SER A 262 -25.22 35.57 28.92
CA SER A 262 -26.61 35.98 29.05
C SER A 262 -27.28 35.63 30.41
N SER A 263 -26.56 34.98 31.32
CA SER A 263 -26.98 34.67 32.69
C SER A 263 -26.29 35.57 33.71
#